data_AF-A0A1A0R977-F1
#
_entry.id   AF-A0A1A0R977-F1
#
_cell.length_a   1.000
_cell.length_b   1.000
_cell.length_c   1.000
_cell.angle_alpha   90.00
_cell.angle_beta   90.00
_cell.angle_gamma   90.00
#
_symmetry.space_group_name_H-M   'P 1'
#
loop_
_entity.id
_entity.type
_entity.pdbx_description
1 polymer ?
#
loop_
_entity_poly.entity_id
_entity_poly.type
_entity_poly.pdbx_seq_one_letter_code
_entity_poly.pdbx_strand_id
1 'polypeptide(L)'
;MGVMKRGAGVVVLAAGLILSGCTELTDGTPKAGPPGASSGTSGYKAQTCEQLHSDAWIEVPGTGPDEPRVRVAQPPGWVPVPEFAKGPVKLVLRNESLTDGVTNPAISVSIGDATDGNRSPQDLLNDTIKGFQSIGAQNITQVPSEICGFPALLVNYTTPPDDKISKTSYVTSVSVMVPLGAKVWNIVALAQSTAPNNPTFMADAQVMLAGLRIAMPR
;
A
#
# COMPACT_ATOMS: atom_id res chain seq x y z
N MET A 1 54.82 -27.48 46.20
CA MET A 1 53.48 -27.99 46.58
C MET A 1 52.62 -27.86 45.33
N GLY A 2 52.04 -28.86 44.68
CA GLY A 2 52.07 -30.31 44.82
C GLY A 2 51.32 -30.91 43.61
N VAL A 3 51.87 -32.00 43.09
CA VAL A 3 51.22 -33.21 42.55
C VAL A 3 50.35 -33.15 41.27
N MET A 4 50.83 -33.86 40.25
CA MET A 4 50.14 -34.46 39.09
C MET A 4 48.79 -35.13 39.41
N LYS A 5 47.90 -35.22 38.39
CA LYS A 5 47.37 -36.52 37.95
C LYS A 5 46.70 -36.49 36.57
N ARG A 6 47.09 -37.50 35.78
CA ARG A 6 46.48 -38.02 34.55
C ARG A 6 45.12 -38.67 34.87
N GLY A 7 44.24 -38.78 33.89
CA GLY A 7 43.24 -39.86 33.92
C GLY A 7 42.04 -39.73 32.97
N ALA A 8 42.10 -40.50 31.89
CA ALA A 8 41.02 -41.28 31.26
C ALA A 8 39.76 -40.58 30.73
N GLY A 9 39.51 -40.82 29.45
CA GLY A 9 38.27 -40.44 28.77
C GLY A 9 37.09 -41.35 29.05
N VAL A 10 35.93 -40.89 28.58
CA VAL A 10 34.76 -41.71 28.29
C VAL A 10 34.19 -41.21 26.95
N VAL A 11 34.14 -42.12 25.99
CA VAL A 11 33.39 -41.99 24.73
C VAL A 11 31.92 -42.19 25.08
N VAL A 12 31.06 -41.24 24.71
CA VAL A 12 29.62 -41.47 24.60
C VAL A 12 29.17 -41.04 23.21
N LEU A 13 28.82 -42.04 22.40
CA LEU A 13 28.03 -41.90 21.18
C LEU A 13 26.63 -41.38 21.52
N ALA A 14 26.16 -40.37 20.79
CA ALA A 14 24.72 -40.09 20.69
C ALA A 14 24.36 -39.57 19.29
N ALA A 15 23.83 -40.52 18.52
CA ALA A 15 22.81 -40.43 17.48
C ALA A 15 22.64 -39.13 16.67
N GLY A 16 22.82 -39.27 15.36
CA GLY A 16 22.45 -38.28 14.36
C GLY A 16 20.93 -38.12 14.18
N LEU A 17 20.55 -36.89 13.82
CA LEU A 17 19.28 -36.56 13.16
C LEU A 17 19.65 -35.78 11.90
N ILE A 18 19.83 -36.51 10.80
CA ILE A 18 19.93 -35.92 9.47
C ILE A 18 18.47 -35.64 9.05
N LEU A 19 18.09 -34.37 9.01
CA LEU A 19 16.83 -33.94 8.42
C LEU A 19 16.93 -34.17 6.91
N SER A 20 16.34 -35.27 6.46
CA SER A 20 16.09 -35.58 5.06
C SER A 20 15.08 -34.58 4.49
N GLY A 21 15.58 -33.52 3.86
CA GLY A 21 14.79 -32.68 2.96
C GLY A 21 14.61 -33.39 1.64
N CYS A 22 13.39 -33.84 1.34
CA CYS A 22 13.01 -34.29 0.01
C CYS A 22 12.89 -33.06 -0.90
N THR A 23 13.99 -32.63 -1.53
CA THR A 23 13.90 -31.85 -2.77
C THR A 23 13.66 -32.84 -3.90
N GLU A 24 12.41 -32.97 -4.31
CA GLU A 24 12.05 -33.58 -5.59
C GLU A 24 12.47 -32.60 -6.69
N LEU A 25 13.67 -32.80 -7.24
CA LEU A 25 14.11 -32.11 -8.44
C LEU A 25 13.44 -32.80 -9.62
N THR A 26 12.35 -32.21 -10.12
CA THR A 26 11.78 -32.59 -11.41
C THR A 26 12.75 -32.14 -12.50
N ASP A 27 13.48 -33.08 -13.10
CA ASP A 27 14.20 -32.90 -14.37
C ASP A 27 13.17 -32.73 -15.49
N GLY A 28 12.65 -31.50 -15.64
CA GLY A 28 11.83 -31.08 -16.77
C GLY A 28 12.68 -30.32 -17.77
N THR A 29 12.99 -30.94 -18.91
CA THR A 29 13.55 -30.22 -20.05
C THR A 29 12.59 -29.08 -20.47
N PRO A 30 13.01 -27.81 -20.51
CA PRO A 30 12.12 -26.72 -20.89
C PRO A 30 11.72 -26.87 -22.36
N LYS A 31 10.49 -27.29 -22.60
CA LYS A 31 9.87 -27.25 -23.93
C LYS A 31 9.22 -25.89 -24.11
N ALA A 32 9.74 -25.09 -25.05
CA ALA A 32 9.11 -23.85 -25.47
C ALA A 32 7.66 -24.15 -25.92
N GLY A 33 6.70 -23.55 -25.23
CA GLY A 33 5.29 -23.59 -25.64
C GLY A 33 5.08 -22.82 -26.95
N PRO A 34 4.07 -23.18 -27.77
CA PRO A 34 3.76 -22.42 -28.98
C PRO A 34 3.40 -20.97 -28.63
N PRO A 35 3.61 -20.00 -29.55
CA PRO A 35 3.17 -18.62 -29.35
C PRO A 35 1.64 -18.58 -29.37
N GLY A 36 1.03 -18.76 -28.20
CA GLY A 36 -0.41 -18.66 -27.98
C GLY A 36 -0.77 -17.21 -27.69
N ALA A 37 -1.69 -16.69 -28.50
CA ALA A 37 -2.20 -15.33 -28.45
C ALA A 37 -2.54 -14.85 -27.03
N SER A 38 -1.97 -13.72 -26.65
CA SER A 38 -2.38 -12.90 -25.50
C SER A 38 -3.78 -12.35 -25.75
N SER A 39 -4.81 -13.13 -25.44
CA SER A 39 -6.15 -12.61 -25.20
C SER A 39 -6.17 -12.01 -23.80
N GLY A 40 -6.16 -10.68 -23.75
CA GLY A 40 -6.12 -9.88 -22.52
C GLY A 40 -7.28 -10.23 -21.58
N THR A 41 -6.95 -10.98 -20.53
CA THR A 41 -7.69 -10.99 -19.28
C THR A 41 -6.69 -10.52 -18.25
N SER A 42 -6.89 -9.34 -17.67
CA SER A 42 -6.03 -8.84 -16.60
C SER A 42 -5.98 -9.91 -15.52
N GLY A 43 -4.79 -10.48 -15.27
CA GLY A 43 -4.62 -11.60 -14.33
C GLY A 43 -4.92 -11.26 -12.87
N TYR A 44 -5.28 -10.00 -12.57
CA TYR A 44 -5.64 -9.53 -11.24
C TYR A 44 -7.04 -10.03 -10.87
N LYS A 45 -7.09 -10.85 -9.82
CA LYS A 45 -8.34 -11.29 -9.21
C LYS A 45 -8.48 -10.56 -7.88
N ALA A 46 -9.62 -9.89 -7.70
CA ALA A 46 -9.97 -9.33 -6.41
C ALA A 46 -9.87 -10.41 -5.32
N GLN A 47 -9.09 -10.14 -4.29
CA GLN A 47 -8.95 -11.01 -3.13
C GLN A 47 -9.75 -10.46 -1.95
N THR A 48 -10.13 -11.34 -1.03
CA THR A 48 -10.73 -10.93 0.25
C THR A 48 -9.75 -10.05 1.03
N CYS A 49 -10.10 -8.78 1.17
CA CYS A 49 -9.25 -7.74 1.72
C CYS A 49 -9.61 -7.42 3.17
N GLU A 50 -9.77 -8.45 3.99
CA GLU A 50 -10.30 -8.33 5.36
C GLU A 50 -9.22 -8.45 6.45
N GLN A 51 -7.95 -8.63 6.07
CA GLN A 51 -6.89 -9.05 6.99
C GLN A 51 -6.53 -8.02 8.07
N LEU A 52 -6.76 -6.72 7.85
CA LEU A 52 -6.56 -5.70 8.89
C LEU A 52 -7.85 -5.44 9.65
N HIS A 53 -7.89 -5.84 10.92
CA HIS A 53 -8.97 -5.47 11.83
C HIS A 53 -8.86 -3.98 12.20
N SER A 54 -10.00 -3.30 12.16
CA SER A 54 -10.18 -1.96 12.72
C SER A 54 -11.58 -1.88 13.33
N ASP A 55 -11.69 -1.17 14.45
CA ASP A 55 -12.94 -1.01 15.20
C ASP A 55 -13.94 -0.11 14.48
N ALA A 56 -13.45 0.79 13.60
CA ALA A 56 -14.27 1.73 12.85
C ALA A 56 -13.79 1.84 11.40
N TRP A 57 -14.75 2.01 10.49
CA TRP A 57 -14.52 2.06 9.04
C TRP A 57 -15.39 3.15 8.43
N ILE A 58 -14.82 3.90 7.49
CA ILE A 58 -15.57 4.85 6.67
C ILE A 58 -15.66 4.30 5.25
N GLU A 59 -16.87 4.26 4.71
CA GLU A 59 -17.10 4.07 3.28
C GLU A 59 -16.75 5.37 2.54
N VAL A 60 -15.86 5.28 1.56
CA VAL A 60 -15.51 6.40 0.70
C VAL A 60 -16.68 6.62 -0.27
N PRO A 61 -17.23 7.84 -0.36
CA PRO A 61 -18.31 8.12 -1.29
C PRO A 61 -17.92 7.81 -2.75
N GLY A 62 -18.63 6.87 -3.38
CA GLY A 62 -18.52 6.61 -4.82
C GLY A 62 -19.33 7.60 -5.66
N THR A 63 -19.03 7.71 -6.95
CA THR A 63 -19.79 8.53 -7.92
C THR A 63 -20.70 7.73 -8.85
N GLY A 64 -20.70 6.40 -8.79
CA GLY A 64 -21.60 5.55 -9.56
C GLY A 64 -21.60 4.10 -9.10
N PRO A 65 -22.56 3.28 -9.59
CA PRO A 65 -22.65 1.87 -9.24
C PRO A 65 -21.49 1.03 -9.81
N ASP A 66 -20.84 1.51 -10.87
CA ASP A 66 -19.75 0.80 -11.56
C ASP A 66 -18.36 1.12 -10.98
N GLU A 67 -18.30 1.81 -9.84
CA GLU A 67 -17.06 2.12 -9.14
C GLU A 67 -16.69 1.06 -8.10
N PRO A 68 -15.39 0.79 -7.89
CA PRO A 68 -14.98 -0.03 -6.76
C PRO A 68 -15.45 0.63 -5.46
N ARG A 69 -15.98 -0.19 -4.56
CA ARG A 69 -16.27 0.24 -3.18
C ARG A 69 -14.97 0.32 -2.41
N VAL A 70 -14.72 1.45 -1.76
CA VAL A 70 -13.50 1.70 -1.02
C VAL A 70 -13.85 2.03 0.42
N ARG A 71 -13.13 1.40 1.37
CA ARG A 71 -13.24 1.71 2.80
C ARG A 71 -11.88 1.98 3.38
N VAL A 72 -11.82 2.90 4.33
CA VAL A 72 -10.62 3.21 5.11
C VAL A 72 -10.92 3.01 6.58
N ALA A 73 -9.95 2.47 7.32
CA ALA A 73 -10.02 2.43 8.77
C ALA A 73 -10.16 3.84 9.34
N GLN A 74 -10.82 3.99 10.48
CA GLN A 74 -10.95 5.30 11.14
C GLN A 74 -10.40 5.20 12.57
N PRO A 75 -9.10 5.40 12.77
CA PRO A 75 -8.53 5.49 14.11
C PRO A 75 -9.17 6.66 14.90
N PRO A 76 -9.15 6.60 16.25
CA PRO A 76 -9.72 7.66 17.08
C PRO A 76 -9.17 9.06 16.74
N GLY A 77 -10.06 10.06 16.74
CA GLY A 77 -9.69 11.47 16.47
C GLY A 77 -9.60 11.85 15.00
N TRP A 78 -9.71 10.91 14.06
CA TRP A 78 -9.78 11.20 12.62
C TRP A 78 -11.22 11.49 12.21
N VAL A 79 -11.48 12.73 11.79
CA VAL A 79 -12.84 13.22 11.48
C VAL A 79 -12.94 13.61 10.01
N PRO A 80 -14.03 13.23 9.30
CA PRO A 80 -14.29 13.69 7.94
C PRO A 80 -14.44 15.20 7.83
N VAL A 81 -13.84 15.77 6.78
CA VAL A 81 -13.84 17.20 6.49
C VAL A 81 -14.34 17.42 5.05
N PRO A 82 -15.67 17.32 4.82
CA PRO A 82 -16.26 17.21 3.49
C PRO A 82 -16.01 18.42 2.59
N GLU A 83 -15.75 19.59 3.15
CA GLU A 83 -15.39 20.80 2.40
C GLU A 83 -14.09 20.68 1.58
N PHE A 84 -13.23 19.71 1.92
CA PHE A 84 -12.01 19.38 1.15
C PHE A 84 -12.20 18.20 0.18
N ALA A 85 -13.31 17.47 0.25
CA ALA A 85 -13.63 16.38 -0.67
C ALA A 85 -14.26 16.95 -1.96
N LYS A 86 -13.42 17.28 -2.95
CA LYS A 86 -13.83 17.88 -4.23
C LYS A 86 -13.28 17.11 -5.42
N GLY A 87 -14.09 17.03 -6.47
CA GLY A 87 -13.71 16.40 -7.74
C GLY A 87 -13.31 14.93 -7.56
N PRO A 88 -12.06 14.53 -7.88
CA PRO A 88 -11.59 13.16 -7.67
C PRO A 88 -11.35 12.83 -6.19
N VAL A 89 -11.13 13.81 -5.31
CA VAL A 89 -10.97 13.58 -3.87
C VAL A 89 -12.35 13.33 -3.26
N LYS A 90 -12.56 12.10 -2.77
CA LYS A 90 -13.85 11.61 -2.26
C LYS A 90 -13.94 11.63 -0.75
N LEU A 91 -12.81 11.53 -0.06
CA LEU A 91 -12.73 11.59 1.40
C LEU A 91 -11.52 12.40 1.83
N VAL A 92 -11.69 13.23 2.85
CA VAL A 92 -10.59 13.86 3.60
C VAL A 92 -10.89 13.67 5.07
N LEU A 93 -9.94 13.12 5.82
CA LEU A 93 -9.95 13.01 7.26
C LEU A 93 -8.86 13.92 7.83
N ARG A 94 -9.13 14.55 8.96
CA ARG A 94 -8.12 15.29 9.73
C ARG A 94 -8.15 14.89 11.19
N ASN A 95 -7.02 15.04 11.86
CA ASN A 95 -6.92 14.91 13.31
C ASN A 95 -6.29 16.18 13.90
N GLU A 96 -7.13 17.07 14.42
CA GLU A 96 -6.69 18.37 14.94
C GLU A 96 -5.86 18.24 16.21
N SER A 97 -6.06 17.16 16.98
CA SER A 97 -5.28 16.90 18.19
C SER A 97 -3.79 16.65 17.91
N LEU A 98 -3.46 16.29 16.65
CA LEU A 98 -2.10 16.02 16.19
C LEU A 98 -1.46 17.22 15.47
N THR A 99 -2.05 18.41 15.55
CA THR A 99 -1.52 19.62 14.94
C THR A 99 -0.11 19.97 15.44
N ASP A 100 0.73 20.50 14.55
CA ASP A 100 2.05 21.05 14.88
C ASP A 100 2.06 22.58 14.91
N GLY A 101 0.87 23.19 14.89
CA GLY A 101 0.66 24.64 14.79
C GLY A 101 0.76 25.21 13.36
N VAL A 102 1.08 24.39 12.36
CA VAL A 102 1.11 24.79 10.94
C VAL A 102 0.01 24.09 10.16
N THR A 103 -0.11 22.77 10.32
CA THR A 103 -1.17 22.00 9.67
C THR A 103 -1.78 20.99 10.65
N ASN A 104 -3.04 20.65 10.39
CA ASN A 104 -3.62 19.43 10.95
C ASN A 104 -3.28 18.28 9.99
N PRO A 105 -2.70 17.16 10.46
CA PRO A 105 -2.40 16.04 9.57
C PRO A 105 -3.67 15.54 8.91
N ALA A 106 -3.53 15.12 7.65
CA ALA A 106 -4.66 14.78 6.81
C ALA A 106 -4.45 13.42 6.13
N ILE A 107 -5.54 12.70 5.97
CA ILE A 107 -5.63 11.53 5.09
C ILE A 107 -6.65 11.86 4.02
N SER A 108 -6.34 11.63 2.76
CA SER A 108 -7.31 11.78 1.69
C SER A 108 -7.36 10.56 0.81
N VAL A 109 -8.55 10.32 0.25
CA VAL A 109 -8.78 9.25 -0.73
C VAL A 109 -9.37 9.88 -1.98
N SER A 110 -8.72 9.60 -3.10
CA SER A 110 -9.19 9.96 -4.42
C SER A 110 -9.55 8.72 -5.22
N ILE A 111 -10.59 8.81 -6.03
CA ILE A 111 -11.02 7.77 -6.96
C ILE A 111 -11.21 8.43 -8.32
N GLY A 112 -10.53 7.90 -9.34
CA GLY A 112 -10.59 8.44 -10.70
C GLY A 112 -10.53 7.35 -11.76
N ASP A 113 -11.13 7.62 -12.92
CA ASP A 113 -11.00 6.78 -14.10
C ASP A 113 -9.61 7.00 -14.73
N ALA A 114 -8.81 5.94 -14.80
CA ALA A 114 -7.47 5.93 -15.36
C ALA A 114 -7.39 5.13 -16.67
N THR A 115 -8.55 4.85 -17.29
CA THR A 115 -8.61 4.10 -18.55
C THR A 115 -7.86 4.85 -19.66
N ASP A 116 -6.83 4.21 -20.22
CA ASP A 116 -6.05 4.75 -21.33
C ASP A 116 -5.71 3.63 -22.32
N GLY A 117 -6.58 3.48 -23.31
CA GLY A 117 -6.48 2.46 -24.36
C GLY A 117 -6.35 1.04 -23.78
N ASN A 118 -5.36 0.30 -24.28
CA ASN A 118 -5.09 -1.09 -23.88
C ASN A 118 -3.90 -1.20 -22.90
N ARG A 119 -3.49 -0.10 -22.25
CA ARG A 119 -2.36 -0.12 -21.33
C ARG A 119 -2.66 -1.00 -20.12
N SER A 120 -1.65 -1.71 -19.64
CA SER A 120 -1.83 -2.56 -18.46
C SER A 120 -1.99 -1.71 -17.19
N PRO A 121 -2.68 -2.20 -16.15
CA PRO A 121 -2.75 -1.53 -14.85
C PRO A 121 -1.36 -1.17 -14.28
N GLN A 122 -0.37 -2.03 -14.50
CA GLN A 122 1.01 -1.77 -14.09
C GLN A 122 1.64 -0.58 -14.83
N ASP A 123 1.36 -0.44 -16.13
CA ASP A 123 1.85 0.70 -16.91
C ASP A 123 1.17 2.00 -16.50
N LEU A 124 -0.11 1.94 -16.12
CA LEU A 124 -0.88 3.10 -15.62
C LEU A 124 -0.38 3.56 -14.25
N LEU A 125 0.03 2.64 -13.37
CA LEU A 125 0.63 3.00 -12.08
C LEU A 125 1.82 3.94 -12.22
N ASN A 126 2.65 3.76 -13.26
CA ASN A 126 3.83 4.59 -13.50
C ASN A 126 3.48 6.06 -13.78
N ASP A 127 2.27 6.36 -14.29
CA ASP A 127 1.83 7.74 -14.50
C ASP A 127 1.42 8.44 -13.19
N THR A 128 1.17 7.68 -12.12
CA THR A 128 0.92 8.25 -10.78
C THR A 128 2.09 9.15 -10.36
N ILE A 129 3.32 8.74 -10.65
CA ILE A 129 4.52 9.50 -10.28
C ILE A 129 4.59 10.82 -11.02
N LYS A 130 4.28 10.84 -12.32
CA LYS A 130 4.19 12.07 -13.11
C LYS A 130 3.10 13.00 -12.57
N GLY A 131 1.97 12.43 -12.15
CA GLY A 131 0.88 13.15 -11.48
C GLY A 131 1.32 13.82 -10.18
N PHE A 132 2.13 13.13 -9.35
CA PHE A 132 2.69 13.75 -8.15
C PHE A 132 3.73 14.83 -8.47
N GLN A 133 4.60 14.60 -9.45
CA GLN A 133 5.58 15.60 -9.87
C GLN A 133 4.94 16.87 -10.39
N SER A 134 3.84 16.77 -11.15
CA SER A 134 3.14 17.94 -11.71
C SER A 134 2.50 18.83 -10.65
N ILE A 135 2.19 18.27 -9.47
CA ILE A 135 1.70 19.03 -8.30
C ILE A 135 2.82 19.43 -7.33
N GLY A 136 4.09 19.30 -7.74
CA GLY A 136 5.24 19.78 -6.99
C GLY A 136 5.86 18.78 -6.01
N ALA A 137 5.54 17.49 -6.12
CA ALA A 137 6.21 16.45 -5.33
C ALA A 137 7.71 16.37 -5.65
N GLN A 138 8.52 16.29 -4.59
CA GLN A 138 9.98 16.18 -4.62
C GLN A 138 10.43 14.98 -3.78
N ASN A 139 11.70 14.57 -3.94
CA ASN A 139 12.30 13.47 -3.17
C ASN A 139 11.48 12.17 -3.21
N ILE A 140 10.93 11.86 -4.39
CA ILE A 140 10.02 10.74 -4.57
C ILE A 140 10.79 9.43 -4.42
N THR A 141 10.28 8.55 -3.57
CA THR A 141 10.66 7.14 -3.48
C THR A 141 9.42 6.29 -3.70
N GLN A 142 9.57 5.15 -4.37
CA GLN A 142 8.45 4.29 -4.69
C GLN A 142 8.82 2.82 -4.50
N VAL A 143 7.86 2.04 -4.05
CA VAL A 143 7.98 0.60 -3.86
C VAL A 143 6.75 -0.07 -4.46
N PRO A 144 6.90 -0.98 -5.44
CA PRO A 144 5.81 -1.81 -5.91
C PRO A 144 5.17 -2.57 -4.76
N SER A 145 3.85 -2.63 -4.73
CA SER A 145 3.07 -3.28 -3.68
C SER A 145 1.81 -3.93 -4.28
N GLU A 146 1.01 -4.53 -3.43
CA GLU A 146 -0.27 -5.11 -3.79
C GLU A 146 -1.29 -4.80 -2.69
N ILE A 147 -2.50 -4.39 -3.09
CA ILE A 147 -3.63 -4.18 -2.18
C ILE A 147 -4.82 -4.97 -2.73
N CYS A 148 -5.38 -5.86 -1.92
CA CYS A 148 -6.54 -6.69 -2.29
C CYS A 148 -6.36 -7.53 -3.57
N GLY A 149 -5.13 -7.93 -3.92
CA GLY A 149 -4.81 -8.63 -5.18
C GLY A 149 -4.65 -7.71 -6.40
N PHE A 150 -4.71 -6.39 -6.21
CA PHE A 150 -4.51 -5.39 -7.27
C PHE A 150 -3.12 -4.78 -7.20
N PRO A 151 -2.51 -4.46 -8.35
CA PRO A 151 -1.19 -3.86 -8.38
C PRO A 151 -1.28 -2.47 -7.74
N ALA A 152 -0.31 -2.17 -6.89
CA ALA A 152 -0.23 -0.92 -6.17
C ALA A 152 1.18 -0.35 -6.17
N LEU A 153 1.27 0.93 -5.83
CA LEU A 153 2.53 1.64 -5.63
C LEU A 153 2.46 2.39 -4.30
N LEU A 154 3.34 2.04 -3.37
CA LEU A 154 3.60 2.83 -2.18
C LEU A 154 4.61 3.92 -2.56
N VAL A 155 4.27 5.18 -2.35
CA VAL A 155 5.09 6.32 -2.73
C VAL A 155 5.26 7.25 -1.54
N ASN A 156 6.51 7.59 -1.22
CA ASN A 156 6.83 8.65 -0.26
C ASN A 156 7.44 9.83 -0.99
N TYR A 157 7.02 11.04 -0.65
CA TYR A 157 7.54 12.27 -1.23
C TYR A 157 7.37 13.45 -0.28
N THR A 158 7.98 14.58 -0.64
CA THR A 158 7.82 15.85 0.08
C THR A 158 7.24 16.90 -0.84
N THR A 159 6.43 17.81 -0.32
CA THR A 159 6.08 19.06 -1.02
C THR A 159 6.76 20.23 -0.32
N PRO A 160 7.43 21.12 -1.07
CA PRO A 160 8.08 22.29 -0.47
C PRO A 160 7.05 23.23 0.17
N PRO A 161 7.47 24.11 1.09
CA PRO A 161 6.63 25.19 1.59
C PRO A 161 6.05 26.07 0.47
N ASP A 162 4.86 26.61 0.70
CA ASP A 162 4.20 27.57 -0.19
C ASP A 162 3.58 28.74 0.61
N ASP A 163 2.71 29.52 -0.03
CA ASP A 163 2.02 30.66 0.57
C ASP A 163 1.02 30.26 1.67
N LYS A 164 0.61 28.99 1.74
CA LYS A 164 -0.38 28.47 2.68
C LYS A 164 0.24 27.61 3.77
N ILE A 165 1.29 26.86 3.46
CA ILE A 165 1.97 25.94 4.37
C ILE A 165 3.44 26.33 4.46
N SER A 166 3.83 26.89 5.62
CA SER A 166 5.18 27.43 5.85
C SER A 166 6.27 26.39 6.07
N LYS A 167 5.91 25.09 6.14
CA LYS A 167 6.84 23.97 6.34
C LYS A 167 6.72 22.97 5.19
N THR A 168 7.80 22.21 4.96
CA THR A 168 7.77 21.06 4.07
C THR A 168 6.71 20.06 4.57
N SER A 169 5.80 19.65 3.69
CA SER A 169 4.89 18.54 3.98
C SER A 169 5.52 17.23 3.55
N TYR A 170 5.32 16.20 4.35
CA TYR A 170 5.74 14.84 4.09
C TYR A 170 4.51 14.02 3.77
N VAL A 171 4.56 13.28 2.66
CA VAL A 171 3.44 12.52 2.15
C VAL A 171 3.82 11.07 1.93
N THR A 172 3.04 10.17 2.49
CA THR A 172 3.04 8.74 2.15
C THR A 172 1.74 8.44 1.44
N SER A 173 1.80 7.81 0.28
CA SER A 173 0.62 7.50 -0.52
C SER A 173 0.65 6.08 -1.04
N VAL A 174 -0.53 5.49 -1.22
CA VAL A 174 -0.72 4.26 -1.95
C VAL A 174 -1.64 4.52 -3.13
N SER A 175 -1.19 4.17 -4.32
CA SER A 175 -1.96 4.19 -5.56
C SER A 175 -2.27 2.76 -5.97
N VAL A 176 -3.54 2.44 -6.24
CA VAL A 176 -4.00 1.09 -6.61
C VAL A 176 -4.78 1.17 -7.91
N MET A 177 -4.39 0.35 -8.89
CA MET A 177 -5.11 0.24 -10.17
C MET A 177 -6.06 -0.94 -10.14
N VAL A 178 -7.36 -0.67 -10.25
CA VAL A 178 -8.44 -1.65 -10.14
C VAL A 178 -9.14 -1.81 -11.50
N PRO A 179 -8.86 -2.89 -12.23
CA PRO A 179 -9.59 -3.23 -13.45
C PRO A 179 -11.02 -3.65 -13.10
N LEU A 180 -12.01 -3.01 -13.73
CA LEU A 180 -13.42 -3.30 -13.51
C LEU A 180 -14.19 -3.05 -14.81
N GLY A 181 -14.62 -4.14 -15.45
CA GLY A 181 -15.25 -4.10 -16.76
C GLY A 181 -14.31 -3.52 -17.82
N ALA A 182 -14.76 -2.51 -18.56
CA ALA A 182 -13.97 -1.81 -19.57
C ALA A 182 -13.08 -0.68 -18.99
N LYS A 183 -13.12 -0.47 -17.67
CA LYS A 183 -12.41 0.63 -17.01
C LYS A 183 -11.26 0.14 -16.14
N VAL A 184 -10.30 1.03 -15.94
CA VAL A 184 -9.30 0.91 -14.87
C VAL A 184 -9.49 2.10 -13.93
N TRP A 185 -9.78 1.82 -12.67
CA TRP A 185 -9.91 2.84 -11.64
C TRP A 185 -8.60 3.03 -10.90
N ASN A 186 -8.16 4.28 -10.73
CA ASN A 186 -7.07 4.63 -9.85
C ASN A 186 -7.62 5.09 -8.49
N ILE A 187 -7.28 4.35 -7.45
CA ILE A 187 -7.56 4.73 -6.07
C ILE A 187 -6.26 5.21 -5.44
N VAL A 188 -6.23 6.47 -5.02
CA VAL A 188 -5.06 7.06 -4.35
C VAL A 188 -5.45 7.44 -2.92
N ALA A 189 -4.90 6.73 -1.95
CA ALA A 189 -4.95 7.12 -0.54
C ALA A 189 -3.62 7.78 -0.15
N LEU A 190 -3.64 8.92 0.53
CA LEU A 190 -2.42 9.57 1.01
C LEU A 190 -2.57 10.07 2.44
N ALA A 191 -1.47 10.03 3.18
CA ALA A 191 -1.27 10.60 4.49
C ALA A 191 -0.29 11.76 4.38
N GLN A 192 -0.66 12.93 4.89
CA GLN A 192 0.14 14.16 4.83
C GLN A 192 0.30 14.79 6.21
N SER A 193 1.52 15.20 6.55
CA SER A 193 1.83 15.96 7.76
C SER A 193 3.08 16.83 7.59
N THR A 194 3.12 17.98 8.27
CA THR A 194 4.35 18.79 8.46
C THR A 194 5.18 18.35 9.66
N ALA A 195 4.67 17.41 10.47
CA ALA A 195 5.36 16.78 11.59
C ALA A 195 5.37 15.24 11.41
N PRO A 196 6.15 14.71 10.44
CA PRO A 196 6.10 13.28 10.05
C PRO A 196 6.55 12.32 11.16
N ASN A 197 7.34 12.80 12.13
CA ASN A 197 7.88 11.98 13.21
C ASN A 197 6.93 11.88 14.42
N ASN A 198 5.70 12.41 14.32
CA ASN A 198 4.70 12.22 15.36
C ASN A 198 4.29 10.73 15.39
N PRO A 199 4.52 10.00 16.50
CA PRO A 199 4.33 8.56 16.54
C PRO A 199 2.87 8.13 16.36
N THR A 200 1.92 8.92 16.85
CA THR A 200 0.48 8.65 16.65
C THR A 200 0.09 8.80 15.19
N PHE A 201 0.53 9.88 14.54
CA PHE A 201 0.30 10.07 13.10
C PHE A 201 0.87 8.92 12.28
N MET A 202 2.09 8.47 12.58
CA MET A 202 2.74 7.36 11.86
C MET A 202 1.94 6.05 12.00
N ALA A 203 1.55 5.70 13.22
CA ALA A 203 0.76 4.49 13.49
C ALA A 203 -0.60 4.54 12.78
N ASP A 204 -1.30 5.67 12.89
CA ASP A 204 -2.60 5.88 12.28
C ASP A 204 -2.53 5.85 10.74
N ALA A 205 -1.55 6.54 10.16
CA ALA A 205 -1.31 6.54 8.71
C ALA A 205 -1.03 5.13 8.19
N GLN A 206 -0.23 4.34 8.92
CA GLN A 206 0.02 2.94 8.57
C GLN A 206 -1.27 2.12 8.58
N VAL A 207 -2.09 2.23 9.63
CA VAL A 207 -3.37 1.52 9.74
C VAL A 207 -4.32 1.91 8.62
N MET A 208 -4.42 3.20 8.28
CA MET A 208 -5.33 3.68 7.23
C MET A 208 -4.87 3.32 5.82
N LEU A 209 -3.57 3.48 5.51
CA LEU A 209 -3.05 3.20 4.17
C LEU A 209 -2.93 1.69 3.90
N ALA A 210 -2.41 0.92 4.85
CA ALA A 210 -2.33 -0.55 4.71
C ALA A 210 -3.70 -1.21 4.86
N GLY A 211 -4.61 -0.59 5.61
CA GLY A 211 -5.97 -1.06 5.82
C GLY A 211 -6.95 -0.66 4.72
N LEU A 212 -6.50 -0.07 3.61
CA LEU A 212 -7.37 0.28 2.49
C LEU A 212 -8.09 -0.98 1.98
N ARG A 213 -9.42 -0.99 2.06
CA ARG A 213 -10.23 -2.10 1.57
C ARG A 213 -10.88 -1.73 0.26
N ILE A 214 -10.74 -2.61 -0.72
CA ILE A 214 -11.31 -2.46 -2.05
C ILE A 214 -12.19 -3.67 -2.31
N ALA A 215 -13.45 -3.41 -2.68
CA ALA A 215 -14.41 -4.43 -3.05
C ALA A 215 -15.06 -4.09 -4.39
N MET A 216 -15.41 -5.11 -5.15
CA MET A 216 -16.14 -4.93 -6.41
C MET A 216 -17.56 -4.41 -6.13
N PRO A 217 -18.19 -3.71 -7.11
CA PRO A 217 -19.62 -3.43 -7.08
C PRO A 217 -20.47 -4.63 -6.70
N ARG A 218 -21.65 -4.36 -6.14
CA ARG A 218 -22.65 -5.40 -5.84
C ARG A 218 -23.40 -5.79 -7.11
#